data_AF-K1ZZ19-F1
#
_entry.id   AF-K1ZZ19-F1
#
_cell.length_a   1.000
_cell.length_b   1.000
_cell.length_c   1.000
_cell.angle_alpha   90.00
_cell.angle_beta   90.00
_cell.angle_gamma   90.00
#
_symmetry.space_group_name_H-M   'P 1'
#
loop_
_entity.id
_entity.type
_entity.pdbx_description
1 polymer ?
#
loop_
_entity_poly.entity_id
_entity_poly.type
_entity_poly.pdbx_seq_one_letter_code
_entity_poly.pdbx_strand_id
1 'polypeptide(L)'
;MELVRKMVEYGLALRAENKLKIRQPLAELKMNAEHLSRELLEVMAEELNVKKVSFAEFVEEGEQWARKEEGAVKVWLNIMVDEELKKEGLVREIVRTINQMRKEQGLTIDDRIKIKYQTEDKDLVSIFASYEKEIKNSVLASEINLVSDLSSEELNVGDGKIRLILEKV
;
A
#
# COMPACT_ATOMS: atom_id res chain seq x y z
N MET A 1 -2.55 -4.31 25.82
CA MET A 1 -1.98 -4.94 24.60
C MET A 1 -2.99 -5.83 23.89
N GLU A 2 -3.71 -6.72 24.58
CA GLU A 2 -4.72 -7.61 23.95
C GLU A 2 -5.81 -6.87 23.16
N LEU A 3 -6.37 -5.78 23.69
CA LEU A 3 -7.39 -4.99 22.98
C LEU A 3 -6.87 -4.41 21.65
N VAL A 4 -5.64 -3.88 21.65
CA VAL A 4 -5.00 -3.30 20.46
C VAL A 4 -4.78 -4.36 19.39
N ARG A 5 -4.29 -5.55 19.77
CA ARG A 5 -4.12 -6.69 18.86
C ARG A 5 -5.45 -7.08 18.23
N LYS A 6 -6.50 -7.22 19.05
CA LYS A 6 -7.85 -7.57 18.58
C LYS A 6 -8.41 -6.53 17.60
N MET A 7 -8.19 -5.24 17.87
CA MET A 7 -8.58 -4.15 16.95
C MET A 7 -7.84 -4.22 15.62
N VAL A 8 -6.53 -4.50 15.64
CA VAL A 8 -5.73 -4.70 14.42
C VAL A 8 -6.24 -5.91 13.65
N GLU A 9 -6.48 -7.04 14.30
CA GLU A 9 -7.05 -8.24 13.68
C GLU A 9 -8.39 -7.94 12.98
N TYR A 10 -9.24 -7.13 13.59
CA TYR A 10 -10.51 -6.71 12.98
C TYR A 10 -10.33 -5.77 11.80
N GLY A 11 -9.41 -4.81 11.90
CA GLY A 11 -9.05 -3.96 10.77
C GLY A 11 -8.52 -4.79 9.59
N LEU A 12 -7.62 -5.75 9.84
CA LEU A 12 -7.10 -6.67 8.83
C LEU A 12 -8.21 -7.54 8.21
N ALA A 13 -9.13 -8.04 9.03
CA ALA A 13 -10.26 -8.83 8.55
C ALA A 13 -11.19 -7.99 7.66
N LEU A 14 -11.52 -6.76 8.06
CA LEU A 14 -12.33 -5.84 7.25
C LEU A 14 -11.67 -5.54 5.91
N ARG A 15 -10.34 -5.37 5.90
CA ARG A 15 -9.59 -5.22 4.65
C ARG A 15 -9.71 -6.45 3.75
N ALA A 16 -9.55 -7.64 4.31
CA ALA A 16 -9.65 -8.90 3.56
C ALA A 16 -11.06 -9.11 2.98
N GLU A 17 -12.10 -8.88 3.78
CA GLU A 17 -13.51 -8.98 3.39
C GLU A 17 -13.84 -8.02 2.23
N ASN A 18 -13.23 -6.83 2.22
CA ASN A 18 -13.39 -5.82 1.17
C ASN A 18 -12.33 -5.90 0.06
N LYS A 19 -11.51 -6.96 0.01
CA LYS A 19 -10.46 -7.19 -1.01
C LYS A 19 -9.40 -6.06 -1.10
N LEU A 20 -9.18 -5.34 0.00
CA LEU A 20 -8.21 -4.25 0.09
C LEU A 20 -6.84 -4.77 0.55
N LYS A 21 -5.90 -4.92 -0.38
CA LYS A 21 -4.50 -5.32 -0.08
C LYS A 21 -3.88 -4.38 0.95
N ILE A 22 -3.13 -4.89 1.93
CA ILE A 22 -2.51 -4.05 3.00
C ILE A 22 -1.66 -2.90 2.46
N ARG A 23 -1.02 -3.08 1.31
CA ARG A 23 -0.18 -2.05 0.69
C ARG A 23 -0.97 -0.85 0.17
N GLN A 24 -2.28 -0.99 -0.04
CA GLN A 24 -3.16 0.14 -0.34
C GLN A 24 -3.38 0.97 0.94
N PRO A 25 -2.84 2.20 1.05
CA PRO A 25 -3.15 3.04 2.19
C PRO A 25 -4.66 3.36 2.20
N LEU A 26 -5.23 3.45 3.40
CA LEU A 26 -6.62 3.85 3.62
C LEU A 26 -6.68 5.10 4.50
N ALA A 27 -7.77 5.84 4.41
CA ALA A 27 -7.88 7.13 5.08
C ALA A 27 -7.87 7.02 6.61
N GLU A 28 -8.76 6.20 7.17
CA GLU A 28 -8.97 6.20 8.61
C GLU A 28 -9.56 4.88 9.10
N LEU A 29 -9.18 4.51 10.33
CA LEU A 29 -9.87 3.54 11.14
C LEU A 29 -10.43 4.21 12.39
N LYS A 30 -11.70 3.93 12.69
CA LYS A 30 -12.38 4.37 13.92
C LYS A 30 -12.68 3.17 14.81
N MET A 31 -12.63 3.37 16.11
CA MET A 31 -12.96 2.32 17.08
C MET A 31 -13.71 2.86 18.30
N ASN A 32 -14.51 2.02 18.94
CA ASN A 32 -15.15 2.34 20.22
C ASN A 32 -14.23 1.98 21.40
N ALA A 33 -13.06 2.62 21.47
CA ALA A 33 -12.18 2.53 22.62
C ALA A 33 -12.03 3.89 23.28
N GLU A 34 -11.55 3.86 24.52
CA GLU A 34 -11.18 5.04 25.27
C GLU A 34 -9.73 4.89 25.73
N HIS A 35 -9.02 6.01 25.81
CA HIS A 35 -7.71 6.11 26.48
C HIS A 35 -6.60 5.17 25.96
N LEU A 36 -6.38 5.08 24.64
CA LEU A 36 -5.12 4.55 24.11
C LEU A 36 -4.07 5.65 24.02
N SER A 37 -2.81 5.31 24.32
CA SER A 37 -1.69 6.23 24.12
C SER A 37 -1.50 6.51 22.63
N ARG A 38 -0.95 7.69 22.32
CA ARG A 38 -0.63 8.08 20.94
C ARG A 38 0.28 7.05 20.24
N GLU A 39 1.26 6.53 20.95
CA GLU A 39 2.18 5.49 20.45
C GLU A 39 1.43 4.23 19.99
N LEU A 40 0.42 3.77 20.75
CA LEU A 40 -0.37 2.61 20.35
C LEU A 40 -1.23 2.90 19.11
N LEU A 41 -1.76 4.11 18.98
CA LEU A 41 -2.52 4.52 17.79
C LEU A 41 -1.62 4.57 16.55
N GLU A 42 -0.38 5.04 16.69
CA GLU A 42 0.62 5.08 15.61
C GLU A 42 1.01 3.67 15.17
N VAL A 43 1.29 2.76 16.12
CA VAL A 43 1.54 1.35 15.82
C VAL A 43 0.37 0.71 15.08
N MET A 44 -0.87 0.95 15.53
CA MET A 44 -2.05 0.44 14.83
C MET A 44 -2.18 1.00 13.41
N ALA A 45 -1.89 2.29 13.24
CA ALA A 45 -1.96 2.95 11.93
C ALA A 45 -0.97 2.33 10.95
N GLU A 46 0.25 2.03 11.41
CA GLU A 46 1.30 1.38 10.63
C GLU A 46 0.90 -0.05 10.24
N GLU A 47 0.47 -0.88 11.20
CA GLU A 47 0.07 -2.28 10.98
C GLU A 47 -1.10 -2.40 9.99
N LEU A 48 -2.06 -1.48 10.08
CA LEU A 48 -3.25 -1.45 9.22
C LEU A 48 -3.04 -0.68 7.92
N ASN A 49 -1.92 0.04 7.79
CA ASN A 49 -1.65 1.00 6.74
C ASN A 49 -2.82 1.99 6.52
N VAL A 50 -3.21 2.68 7.59
CA VAL A 50 -4.20 3.76 7.56
C VAL A 50 -3.52 5.08 7.91
N LYS A 51 -4.00 6.20 7.34
CA LYS A 51 -3.42 7.52 7.64
C LYS A 51 -3.72 7.98 9.07
N LYS A 52 -4.83 7.50 9.64
CA LYS A 52 -5.27 7.90 10.97
C LYS A 52 -6.03 6.79 11.67
N VAL A 53 -5.84 6.70 12.98
CA VAL A 53 -6.65 5.88 13.88
C VAL A 53 -7.29 6.83 14.89
N SER A 54 -8.62 6.78 15.02
CA SER A 54 -9.36 7.65 15.94
C SER A 54 -10.48 6.92 16.67
N PHE A 55 -11.07 7.58 17.67
CA PHE A 55 -12.16 7.02 18.45
C PHE A 55 -13.52 7.50 17.92
N ALA A 56 -14.51 6.61 17.95
CA ALA A 56 -15.90 6.96 17.68
C ALA A 56 -16.83 5.99 18.42
N GLU A 57 -17.91 6.53 18.98
CA GLU A 57 -18.98 5.71 19.57
C GLU A 57 -19.89 5.11 18.50
N PHE A 58 -20.08 5.85 17.41
CA PHE A 58 -20.90 5.47 16.28
C PHE A 58 -20.34 6.09 15.00
N VAL A 59 -20.38 5.32 13.93
CA VAL A 59 -20.15 5.79 12.55
C VAL A 59 -21.33 5.31 11.74
N GLU A 60 -21.96 6.23 11.00
CA GLU A 60 -23.06 5.90 10.12
C GLU A 60 -22.57 4.92 9.04
N GLU A 61 -23.25 3.77 8.96
CA GLU A 61 -22.94 2.75 7.98
C GLU A 61 -23.40 3.23 6.60
N GLY A 62 -22.43 3.51 5.74
CA GLY A 62 -22.64 3.85 4.34
C GLY A 62 -21.62 3.14 3.48
N GLU A 63 -21.66 3.36 2.15
CA GLU A 63 -20.80 2.67 1.18
C GLU A 63 -19.28 2.84 1.44
N GLN A 64 -18.90 3.81 2.28
CA GLN A 64 -17.51 4.17 2.57
C GLN A 64 -16.92 3.49 3.81
N TRP A 65 -17.75 2.91 4.69
CA TRP A 65 -17.31 2.39 5.98
C TRP A 65 -17.71 0.93 6.15
N ALA A 66 -16.71 0.06 6.33
CA ALA A 66 -16.93 -1.32 6.71
C ALA A 66 -16.85 -1.45 8.23
N ARG A 67 -17.73 -2.25 8.84
CA ARG A 67 -17.81 -2.42 10.30
C ARG A 67 -17.60 -3.88 10.71
N LYS A 68 -16.85 -4.08 11.80
CA LYS A 68 -16.76 -5.37 12.50
C LYS A 68 -17.02 -5.17 13.98
N GLU A 69 -17.80 -6.05 14.56
CA GLU A 69 -18.15 -6.03 15.98
C GLU A 69 -18.11 -7.42 16.59
N GLU A 70 -17.55 -7.50 17.80
CA GLU A 70 -17.61 -8.69 18.64
C GLU A 70 -17.71 -8.27 20.11
N GLY A 71 -18.83 -8.61 20.75
CA GLY A 71 -19.10 -8.22 22.13
C GLY A 71 -19.10 -6.69 22.29
N ALA A 72 -18.20 -6.17 23.11
CA ALA A 72 -18.10 -4.72 23.35
C ALA A 72 -17.17 -3.99 22.37
N VAL A 73 -16.47 -4.69 21.47
CA VAL A 73 -15.47 -4.11 20.56
C VAL A 73 -16.07 -3.90 19.18
N LYS A 74 -15.97 -2.68 18.66
CA LYS A 74 -16.45 -2.20 17.37
C LYS A 74 -15.34 -1.45 16.65
N VAL A 75 -15.13 -1.81 15.40
CA VAL A 75 -14.16 -1.19 14.50
C VAL A 75 -14.86 -0.81 13.21
N TRP A 76 -14.60 0.41 12.76
CA TRP A 76 -15.01 0.91 11.45
C TRP A 76 -13.78 1.26 10.63
N LEU A 77 -13.69 0.71 9.43
CA LEU A 77 -12.62 0.98 8.49
C LEU A 77 -13.18 1.79 7.32
N ASN A 78 -12.56 2.93 7.02
CA ASN A 78 -12.87 3.65 5.79
C ASN A 78 -12.30 2.87 4.60
N ILE A 79 -13.20 2.34 3.76
CA ILE A 79 -12.88 1.53 2.59
C ILE A 79 -12.88 2.35 1.29
N MET A 80 -13.18 3.65 1.36
CA MET A 80 -13.05 4.54 0.22
C MET A 80 -11.57 4.80 -0.08
N VAL A 81 -11.19 4.55 -1.33
CA VAL A 81 -9.86 4.86 -1.84
C VAL A 81 -10.01 6.02 -2.82
N ASP A 82 -9.60 7.21 -2.39
CA ASP A 82 -9.51 8.36 -3.28
C ASP A 82 -8.32 8.25 -4.25
N GLU A 83 -8.22 9.21 -5.17
CA GLU A 83 -7.17 9.24 -6.18
C GLU A 83 -5.75 9.37 -5.60
N GLU A 84 -5.57 10.06 -4.48
CA GLU A 84 -4.25 10.21 -3.86
C GLU A 84 -3.80 8.91 -3.20
N LEU A 85 -4.70 8.28 -2.44
CA LEU A 85 -4.48 6.97 -1.83
C LEU A 85 -4.23 5.90 -2.89
N LYS A 86 -5.00 5.91 -3.99
CA LYS A 86 -4.80 4.98 -5.12
C LYS A 86 -3.39 5.12 -5.69
N LYS A 87 -2.93 6.35 -5.93
CA LYS A 87 -1.58 6.61 -6.46
C LYS A 87 -0.48 6.15 -5.52
N GLU A 88 -0.59 6.44 -4.23
CA GLU A 88 0.36 5.95 -3.23
C GLU A 88 0.38 4.42 -3.13
N GLY A 89 -0.79 3.78 -3.21
CA GLY A 89 -0.91 2.33 -3.26
C GLY A 89 -0.17 1.74 -4.46
N LEU A 90 -0.31 2.33 -5.64
CA LEU A 90 0.41 1.92 -6.86
C LEU A 90 1.92 2.08 -6.72
N VAL A 91 2.40 3.18 -6.13
CA VAL A 91 3.84 3.36 -5.83
C VAL A 91 4.37 2.22 -4.97
N ARG A 92 3.64 1.85 -3.90
CA ARG A 92 4.03 0.74 -3.03
C ARG A 92 4.01 -0.62 -3.74
N GLU A 93 3.05 -0.86 -4.63
CA GLU A 93 3.03 -2.06 -5.48
C GLU A 93 4.26 -2.11 -6.41
N ILE A 94 4.62 -0.99 -7.05
CA ILE A 94 5.79 -0.87 -7.93
C ILE A 94 7.06 -1.18 -7.15
N VAL A 95 7.27 -0.53 -6.01
CA VAL A 95 8.45 -0.73 -5.16
C VAL A 95 8.56 -2.19 -4.71
N ARG A 96 7.44 -2.82 -4.30
CA ARG A 96 7.39 -4.24 -3.94
C ARG A 96 7.80 -5.13 -5.11
N THR A 97 7.25 -4.89 -6.29
CA THR A 97 7.55 -5.68 -7.49
C THR A 97 9.02 -5.57 -7.87
N ILE A 98 9.60 -4.37 -7.83
CA ILE A 98 11.04 -4.17 -8.07
C ILE A 98 11.87 -4.91 -7.01
N ASN A 99 11.54 -4.78 -5.73
CA ASN A 99 12.29 -5.46 -4.66
C ASN A 99 12.18 -6.99 -4.73
N GLN A 100 11.03 -7.51 -5.18
CA GLN A 100 10.88 -8.94 -5.46
C GLN A 100 11.82 -9.37 -6.59
N MET A 101 11.85 -8.64 -7.71
CA MET A 101 12.77 -8.90 -8.81
C MET A 101 14.24 -8.80 -8.40
N ARG A 102 14.59 -7.82 -7.54
CA ARG A 102 15.95 -7.70 -6.97
C ARG A 102 16.34 -8.99 -6.24
N LYS A 103 15.45 -9.51 -5.40
CA LYS A 103 15.68 -10.77 -4.67
C LYS A 103 15.82 -11.96 -5.62
N GLU A 104 14.97 -12.06 -6.63
CA GLU A 104 15.01 -13.13 -7.65
C GLU A 104 16.31 -13.11 -8.46
N GLN A 105 16.87 -11.92 -8.72
CA GLN A 105 18.17 -11.74 -9.38
C GLN A 105 19.37 -11.84 -8.43
N GLY A 106 19.16 -12.08 -7.14
CA GLY A 106 20.23 -12.16 -6.14
C GLY A 106 20.91 -10.83 -5.82
N LEU A 107 20.25 -9.69 -6.11
CA LEU A 107 20.74 -8.36 -5.77
C LEU A 107 20.61 -8.11 -4.26
N THR A 108 21.60 -7.43 -3.68
CA THR A 108 21.65 -7.06 -2.27
C THR A 108 20.94 -5.73 -2.02
N ILE A 109 20.80 -5.32 -0.76
CA ILE A 109 20.12 -4.05 -0.41
C ILE A 109 20.91 -2.83 -0.92
N ASP A 110 22.23 -2.95 -1.03
CA ASP A 110 23.15 -1.86 -1.37
C ASP A 110 23.35 -1.68 -2.88
N ASP A 111 22.91 -2.65 -3.68
CA ASP A 111 23.13 -2.63 -5.12
C ASP A 111 22.34 -1.50 -5.79
N ARG A 112 23.02 -0.69 -6.61
CA ARG A 112 22.36 0.30 -7.46
C ARG A 112 21.86 -0.33 -8.73
N ILE A 113 20.70 0.12 -9.20
CA ILE A 113 20.06 -0.42 -10.40
C ILE A 113 19.67 0.68 -11.39
N LYS A 114 19.49 0.30 -12.65
CA LYS A 114 18.72 1.03 -13.65
C LYS A 114 17.44 0.26 -13.92
N ILE A 115 16.33 0.98 -14.07
CA ILE A 115 15.02 0.40 -14.32
C ILE A 115 14.59 0.77 -15.72
N LYS A 116 14.22 -0.23 -16.52
CA LYS A 116 13.50 -0.04 -17.78
C LYS A 116 12.11 -0.61 -17.61
N TYR A 117 11.10 0.15 -18.01
CA TYR A 117 9.72 -0.30 -17.92
C TYR A 117 8.94 -0.04 -19.21
N GLN A 118 7.93 -0.87 -19.44
CA GLN A 118 6.97 -0.71 -20.53
C GLN A 118 5.57 -1.02 -19.99
N THR A 119 4.60 -0.16 -20.28
CA THR A 119 3.20 -0.38 -19.92
C THR A 119 2.29 0.40 -20.88
N GLU A 120 1.11 -0.16 -21.15
CA GLU A 120 0.03 0.53 -21.86
C GLU A 120 -0.92 1.26 -20.90
N ASP A 121 -0.76 1.04 -19.59
CA ASP A 121 -1.59 1.63 -18.55
C ASP A 121 -1.17 3.08 -18.29
N LYS A 122 -2.07 4.01 -18.60
CA LYS A 122 -1.85 5.45 -18.44
C LYS A 122 -1.65 5.85 -16.98
N ASP A 123 -2.31 5.18 -16.04
CA ASP A 123 -2.14 5.46 -14.62
C ASP A 123 -0.70 5.13 -14.23
N LEU A 124 -0.20 3.95 -14.60
CA LEU A 124 1.19 3.56 -14.31
C LEU A 124 2.21 4.51 -14.95
N VAL A 125 2.01 4.93 -16.21
CA VAL A 125 2.88 5.94 -16.84
C VAL A 125 2.90 7.23 -16.02
N SER A 126 1.73 7.72 -15.60
CA SER A 126 1.62 8.95 -14.80
C SER A 126 2.27 8.82 -13.41
N ILE A 127 2.21 7.63 -12.80
CA ILE A 127 2.84 7.34 -11.50
C ILE A 127 4.35 7.41 -11.63
N PHE A 128 4.94 6.71 -12.60
CA PHE A 128 6.40 6.75 -12.80
C PHE A 128 6.90 8.16 -13.07
N ALA A 129 6.13 8.99 -13.78
CA ALA A 129 6.47 10.39 -14.01
C ALA A 129 6.33 11.27 -12.76
N SER A 130 5.26 11.10 -11.98
CA SER A 130 4.96 11.97 -10.83
C SER A 130 5.74 11.60 -9.56
N TYR A 131 6.04 10.30 -9.39
CA TYR A 131 6.68 9.73 -8.20
C TYR A 131 8.08 9.16 -8.48
N GLU A 132 8.70 9.55 -9.61
CA GLU A 132 10.01 9.03 -10.04
C GLU A 132 11.06 9.07 -8.92
N LYS A 133 11.15 10.21 -8.23
CA LYS A 133 12.12 10.44 -7.16
C LYS A 133 11.89 9.51 -5.96
N GLU A 134 10.64 9.31 -5.58
CA GLU A 134 10.27 8.44 -4.46
C GLU A 134 10.59 6.97 -4.77
N ILE A 135 10.23 6.52 -5.98
CA ILE A 135 10.53 5.16 -6.44
C ILE A 135 12.04 4.96 -6.47
N LYS A 136 12.81 5.88 -7.08
CA LYS A 136 14.28 5.81 -7.14
C LYS A 136 14.93 5.66 -5.77
N ASN A 137 14.53 6.50 -4.83
CA ASN A 137 15.07 6.47 -3.48
C ASN A 137 14.76 5.16 -2.75
N SER A 138 13.55 4.64 -2.94
CA SER A 138 13.09 3.42 -2.26
C SER A 138 13.79 2.14 -2.73
N VAL A 139 14.31 2.12 -3.96
CA VAL A 139 14.94 0.91 -4.56
C VAL A 139 16.38 1.14 -5.04
N LEU A 140 17.02 2.23 -4.60
CA LEU A 140 18.38 2.63 -5.04
C LEU A 140 18.55 2.65 -6.57
N ALA A 141 17.53 3.11 -7.29
CA ALA A 141 17.62 3.25 -8.74
C ALA A 141 18.28 4.57 -9.14
N SER A 142 19.24 4.47 -10.06
CA SER A 142 19.89 5.62 -10.68
C SER A 142 19.03 6.26 -11.77
N GLU A 143 18.36 5.42 -12.57
CA GLU A 143 17.56 5.83 -13.73
C GLU A 143 16.30 4.97 -13.83
N ILE A 144 15.21 5.58 -14.30
CA ILE A 144 13.97 4.91 -14.65
C ILE A 144 13.59 5.39 -16.04
N ASN A 145 13.54 4.49 -17.01
CA ASN A 145 13.28 4.84 -18.41
C ASN A 145 12.08 4.06 -18.95
N LEU A 146 11.13 4.78 -19.55
CA LEU A 146 10.06 4.19 -20.36
C LEU A 146 10.65 3.75 -21.70
N VAL A 147 10.40 2.50 -22.10
CA VAL A 147 10.86 1.94 -23.37
C VAL A 147 9.69 1.40 -24.18
N SER A 148 9.77 1.50 -25.50
CA SER A 148 8.68 1.11 -26.42
C SER A 148 8.58 -0.40 -26.62
N ASP A 149 9.69 -1.12 -26.52
CA ASP A 149 9.74 -2.58 -26.65
C ASP A 149 10.62 -3.13 -25.53
N LEU A 150 10.04 -4.04 -24.75
CA LEU A 150 10.73 -4.71 -23.66
C LEU A 150 10.36 -6.19 -23.66
N SER A 151 11.35 -7.04 -23.94
CA SER A 151 11.20 -8.49 -23.84
C SER A 151 11.45 -8.93 -22.39
N SER A 152 10.42 -8.83 -21.58
CA SER A 152 10.39 -9.36 -20.21
C SER A 152 9.05 -9.99 -19.90
N GLU A 153 8.98 -10.71 -18.79
CA GLU A 153 7.70 -11.17 -18.26
C GLU A 153 6.79 -9.98 -17.92
N GLU A 154 5.49 -10.18 -18.15
CA GLU A 154 4.46 -9.21 -17.78
C GLU A 154 4.07 -9.44 -16.31
N LEU A 155 4.17 -8.38 -15.52
CA LEU A 155 3.91 -8.38 -14.09
C LEU A 155 2.66 -7.55 -13.81
N ASN A 156 1.92 -7.95 -12.77
CA ASN A 156 0.76 -7.20 -12.30
C ASN A 156 1.17 -6.22 -11.20
N VAL A 157 0.78 -4.96 -11.36
CA VAL A 157 0.94 -3.89 -10.37
C VAL A 157 -0.42 -3.25 -10.16
N GLY A 158 -1.03 -3.49 -9.00
CA GLY A 158 -2.45 -3.17 -8.80
C GLY A 158 -3.31 -3.99 -9.76
N ASP A 159 -4.12 -3.31 -10.56
CA ASP A 159 -4.92 -3.88 -11.66
C ASP A 159 -4.27 -3.68 -13.03
N GLY A 160 -3.14 -2.96 -13.07
CA GLY A 160 -2.39 -2.64 -14.28
C GLY A 160 -1.31 -3.68 -14.59
N LYS A 161 -0.90 -3.71 -15.86
CA LYS A 161 0.13 -4.61 -16.39
C LYS A 161 1.38 -3.84 -16.77
N ILE A 162 2.54 -4.36 -16.40
CA ILE A 162 3.83 -3.72 -16.68
C ILE A 162 4.91 -4.77 -16.94
N ARG A 163 5.81 -4.44 -17.85
CA ARG A 163 7.07 -5.14 -18.07
C ARG A 163 8.20 -4.35 -17.45
N LEU A 164 9.09 -5.04 -16.75
CA LEU A 164 10.20 -4.44 -16.01
C LEU A 164 11.49 -5.21 -16.28
N ILE A 165 12.60 -4.47 -16.46
CA ILE A 165 13.96 -5.01 -16.43
C ILE A 165 14.78 -4.18 -15.46
N LEU A 166 15.54 -4.89 -14.62
CA LEU A 166 16.51 -4.29 -13.70
C LEU A 166 17.92 -4.60 -14.20
N GLU A 167 18.75 -3.57 -14.31
CA GLU A 167 20.16 -3.71 -14.68
C GLU A 167 21.01 -3.20 -13.51
N LYS A 168 21.88 -4.06 -12.96
CA LYS A 168 22.82 -3.65 -11.91
C LYS A 168 23.84 -2.67 -12.50
N VAL A 169 24.14 -1.61 -11.73
CA VAL A 169 25.19 -0.62 -12.03
C VAL A 169 26.49 -0.99 -11.35
#